data_AF-A0A0R2C6Z2-F1
#
_entry.id   AF-A0A0R2C6Z2-F1
#
_cell.length_a   1.000
_cell.length_b   1.000
_cell.length_c   1.000
_cell.angle_alpha   90.00
_cell.angle_beta   90.00
_cell.angle_gamma   90.00
#
_symmetry.space_group_name_H-M   'P 1'
#
loop_
_entity.id
_entity.type
_entity.pdbx_description
1 polymer ?
#
loop_
_entity_poly.entity_id
_entity_poly.type
_entity_poly.pdbx_seq_one_letter_code
_entity_poly.pdbx_strand_id
1 'polypeptide(L)'
;MTKIQEIKAELNAIDTQMYTDKKEKIYVRQFGSFLDNNSPLPSNQDLLAEAARQHVKLTPTTITKQLFKDVNLKLDEEDEALDKRPINRRVMFVAENSAVRTDGKGDNKTFDNFTMFHDTDRPTNTFKLYAQVNDRRLQDAYITDAIKNKSESDSQKLKAAFLIAGPKTITLANWQQHQAAAIRVLMRSYAGVGAAAATEDEAVARLTANAETFAKSACIFAQECAVIEPKQLVVFGQDAATVLRQMKPFFSGNTQLTALIDELKVVRHYATIGNFANWVATQNVELLRKLGLDPSQNQPFEPLKR
;
A
#
# COMPACT_ATOMS: atom_id res chain seq x y z
N MET A 1 22.92 -12.43 -4.57
CA MET A 1 21.57 -11.84 -4.54
C MET A 1 21.59 -10.74 -3.51
N THR A 2 21.09 -9.55 -3.81
CA THR A 2 21.03 -8.41 -2.87
C THR A 2 20.17 -8.79 -1.67
N LYS A 3 20.66 -8.49 -0.47
CA LYS A 3 19.95 -8.79 0.77
C LYS A 3 18.97 -7.68 1.14
N ILE A 4 17.92 -8.01 1.91
CA ILE A 4 16.97 -7.01 2.39
C ILE A 4 17.67 -5.92 3.22
N GLN A 5 18.69 -6.27 4.02
CA GLN A 5 19.45 -5.28 4.79
C GLN A 5 20.09 -4.20 3.91
N GLU A 6 20.67 -4.59 2.77
CA GLU A 6 21.31 -3.68 1.82
C GLU A 6 20.25 -2.75 1.20
N ILE A 7 19.10 -3.30 0.81
CA ILE A 7 17.97 -2.53 0.31
C ILE A 7 17.44 -1.54 1.35
N LYS A 8 17.28 -1.96 2.61
CA LYS A 8 16.84 -1.07 3.70
C LYS A 8 17.78 0.12 3.86
N ALA A 9 19.08 -0.09 3.76
CA ALA A 9 20.08 0.98 3.84
C ALA A 9 19.92 1.96 2.67
N GLU A 10 19.76 1.46 1.44
CA GLU A 10 19.51 2.29 0.25
C GLU A 10 18.19 3.07 0.34
N LEU A 11 17.11 2.43 0.77
CA LEU A 11 15.81 3.08 0.97
C LEU A 11 15.87 4.17 2.05
N ASN A 12 16.60 3.94 3.15
CA ASN A 12 16.77 4.93 4.22
C ASN A 12 17.63 6.14 3.78
N ALA A 13 18.45 5.99 2.73
CA ALA A 13 19.22 7.09 2.17
C ALA A 13 18.38 8.04 1.29
N ILE A 14 17.16 7.64 0.88
CA ILE A 14 16.25 8.49 0.12
C ILE A 14 15.82 9.69 0.97
N ASP A 15 16.13 10.91 0.49
CA ASP A 15 15.63 12.13 1.11
C ASP A 15 14.19 12.40 0.66
N THR A 16 13.24 12.16 1.56
CA THR A 16 11.81 12.31 1.25
C THR A 16 11.40 13.78 1.08
N GLN A 17 12.14 14.72 1.69
CA GLN A 17 11.75 16.13 1.80
C GLN A 17 10.33 16.33 2.37
N MET A 18 9.86 15.36 3.16
CA MET A 18 8.58 15.35 3.82
C MET A 18 8.76 15.44 5.33
N TYR A 19 7.87 16.19 5.97
CA TYR A 19 7.91 16.44 7.39
C TYR A 19 6.53 16.25 8.03
N THR A 20 6.52 15.88 9.29
CA THR A 20 5.31 15.91 10.13
C THR A 20 4.90 17.35 10.41
N ASP A 21 3.70 17.56 10.98
CA ASP A 21 3.24 18.88 11.43
C ASP A 21 4.18 19.49 12.50
N LYS A 22 4.90 18.63 13.24
CA LYS A 22 5.93 19.01 14.22
C LYS A 22 7.30 19.28 13.57
N LYS A 23 7.38 19.29 12.24
CA LYS A 23 8.60 19.48 11.43
C LYS A 23 9.63 18.36 11.60
N GLU A 24 9.21 17.16 11.98
CA GLU A 24 10.09 16.00 12.06
C GLU A 24 10.21 15.34 10.69
N LYS A 25 11.41 14.86 10.34
CA LYS A 25 11.66 14.21 9.05
C LYS A 25 10.89 12.89 8.94
N ILE A 26 10.25 12.69 7.79
CA ILE A 26 9.60 11.41 7.43
C ILE A 26 10.59 10.59 6.58
N TYR A 27 10.68 9.28 6.82
CA TYR A 27 11.55 8.37 6.07
C TYR A 27 10.72 7.35 5.28
N VAL A 28 11.39 6.58 4.42
CA VAL A 28 10.74 5.58 3.55
C VAL A 28 10.03 4.48 4.32
N ARG A 29 10.62 4.04 5.43
CA ARG A 29 10.04 3.03 6.33
C ARG A 29 8.68 3.40 6.92
N GLN A 30 8.24 4.66 6.87
CA GLN A 30 6.90 5.03 7.32
C GLN A 30 5.79 4.69 6.31
N PHE A 31 6.13 4.51 5.03
CA PHE A 31 5.16 4.26 3.95
C PHE A 31 5.47 3.02 3.12
N GLY A 32 6.56 2.30 3.44
CA GLY A 32 6.96 1.09 2.74
C GLY A 32 7.48 0.02 3.70
N SER A 33 7.43 -1.23 3.25
CA SER A 33 7.86 -2.40 4.01
C SER A 33 8.08 -3.62 3.11
N PHE A 34 8.44 -4.75 3.71
CA PHE A 34 8.62 -6.02 3.02
C PHE A 34 7.49 -6.98 3.39
N LEU A 35 7.08 -7.83 2.44
CA LEU A 35 6.11 -8.86 2.68
C LEU A 35 6.78 -10.06 3.35
N ASP A 36 6.73 -10.09 4.68
CA ASP A 36 7.23 -11.18 5.50
C ASP A 36 6.17 -11.68 6.47
N ASN A 37 6.48 -12.75 7.20
CA ASN A 37 5.67 -13.14 8.34
C ASN A 37 6.49 -13.98 9.32
N ASN A 38 6.60 -13.52 10.56
CA ASN A 38 7.19 -14.31 11.65
C ASN A 38 6.37 -15.57 11.93
N SER A 39 5.04 -15.49 11.80
CA SER A 39 4.09 -16.58 12.00
C SER A 39 3.21 -16.75 10.76
N PRO A 40 3.70 -17.43 9.71
CA PRO A 40 3.00 -17.55 8.43
C PRO A 40 1.59 -18.09 8.63
N LEU A 41 0.63 -17.54 7.88
CA LEU A 41 -0.70 -18.14 7.81
C LEU A 41 -0.59 -19.55 7.21
N PRO A 42 -1.40 -20.51 7.68
CA PRO A 42 -1.67 -21.72 6.91
C PRO A 42 -2.08 -21.37 5.47
N SER A 43 -2.01 -22.34 4.56
CA SER A 43 -2.48 -22.09 3.20
C SER A 43 -3.95 -21.66 3.22
N ASN A 44 -4.37 -20.87 2.23
CA ASN A 44 -5.78 -20.46 2.14
C ASN A 44 -6.73 -21.65 2.06
N GLN A 45 -6.28 -22.76 1.47
CA GLN A 45 -7.02 -24.01 1.42
C GLN A 45 -7.18 -24.63 2.81
N ASP A 46 -6.10 -24.66 3.61
CA ASP A 46 -6.15 -25.18 4.98
C ASP A 46 -7.07 -24.34 5.86
N LEU A 47 -7.02 -23.00 5.75
CA LEU A 47 -7.92 -22.10 6.47
C LEU A 47 -9.40 -22.42 6.20
N LEU A 48 -9.75 -22.69 4.93
CA LEU A 48 -11.11 -23.00 4.51
C LEU A 48 -11.54 -24.41 4.94
N ALA A 49 -10.66 -25.40 4.75
CA ALA A 49 -10.91 -26.79 5.12
C ALA A 49 -11.12 -26.92 6.62
N GLU A 50 -10.30 -26.24 7.41
CA GLU A 50 -10.34 -26.29 8.87
C GLU A 50 -11.59 -25.61 9.43
N ALA A 51 -11.99 -24.46 8.88
CA ALA A 51 -13.25 -23.81 9.23
C ALA A 51 -14.47 -24.67 8.90
N ALA A 52 -14.45 -25.35 7.74
CA ALA A 52 -15.51 -26.28 7.34
C ALA A 52 -15.57 -27.50 8.28
N ARG A 53 -14.42 -28.09 8.62
CA ARG A 53 -14.29 -29.23 9.52
C ARG A 53 -14.82 -28.94 10.92
N GLN A 54 -14.55 -27.74 11.44
CA GLN A 54 -15.05 -27.32 12.76
C GLN A 54 -16.47 -26.72 12.72
N HIS A 55 -17.09 -26.63 11.53
CA HIS A 55 -18.40 -25.98 11.34
C HIS A 55 -18.47 -24.54 11.88
N VAL A 56 -17.38 -23.77 11.71
CA VAL A 56 -17.31 -22.38 12.17
C VAL A 56 -17.22 -21.40 11.00
N LYS A 57 -17.74 -20.18 11.21
CA LYS A 57 -17.57 -19.11 10.23
C LYS A 57 -16.12 -18.64 10.21
N LEU A 58 -15.50 -18.65 9.04
CA LEU A 58 -14.14 -18.13 8.87
C LEU A 58 -14.13 -16.60 9.03
N THR A 59 -13.44 -16.13 10.08
CA THR A 59 -13.20 -14.71 10.38
C THR A 59 -11.79 -14.57 10.99
N PRO A 60 -11.18 -13.37 10.98
CA PRO A 60 -9.92 -13.13 11.69
C PRO A 60 -9.92 -13.60 13.15
N THR A 61 -11.03 -13.37 13.87
CA THR A 61 -11.20 -13.80 15.26
C THR A 61 -11.23 -15.32 15.38
N THR A 62 -11.92 -16.00 14.47
CA THR A 62 -11.98 -17.47 14.46
C THR A 62 -10.60 -18.06 14.15
N ILE A 63 -9.86 -17.49 13.20
CA ILE A 63 -8.50 -17.93 12.88
C ILE A 63 -7.59 -17.83 14.11
N THR A 64 -7.52 -16.65 14.73
CA THR A 64 -6.57 -16.39 15.83
C THR A 64 -6.95 -17.03 17.16
N LYS A 65 -8.25 -17.23 17.45
CA LYS A 65 -8.69 -17.74 18.76
C LYS A 65 -9.07 -19.21 18.77
N GLN A 66 -9.44 -19.78 17.63
CA GLN A 66 -10.03 -21.12 17.56
C GLN A 66 -9.26 -22.07 16.65
N LEU A 67 -8.97 -21.66 15.41
CA LEU A 67 -8.40 -22.56 14.41
C LEU A 67 -6.87 -22.66 14.52
N PHE A 68 -6.19 -21.53 14.66
CA PHE A 68 -4.73 -21.43 14.61
C PHE A 68 -4.25 -20.43 15.66
N LYS A 69 -4.19 -20.88 16.91
CA LYS A 69 -3.85 -20.04 18.08
C LYS A 69 -2.44 -19.46 18.05
N ASP A 70 -1.55 -20.05 17.27
CA ASP A 70 -0.16 -19.63 17.11
C ASP A 70 0.04 -18.59 16.00
N VAL A 71 -1.02 -18.25 15.24
CA VAL A 71 -0.96 -17.19 14.23
C VAL A 71 -0.86 -15.84 14.94
N ASN A 72 0.34 -15.29 14.97
CA ASN A 72 0.59 -13.93 15.41
C ASN A 72 1.03 -13.06 14.22
N LEU A 73 0.11 -12.20 13.74
CA LEU A 73 0.41 -11.25 12.66
C LEU A 73 1.13 -9.98 13.16
N LYS A 74 1.45 -9.90 14.46
CA LYS A 74 2.24 -8.79 15.00
C LYS A 74 3.71 -8.97 14.59
N LEU A 75 4.22 -7.97 13.90
CA LEU A 75 5.64 -7.81 13.59
C LEU A 75 6.19 -6.80 14.59
N ASP A 76 6.36 -7.25 15.83
CA ASP A 76 6.67 -6.30 16.91
C ASP A 76 8.16 -5.88 16.95
N GLU A 77 9.07 -6.48 16.16
CA GLU A 77 10.51 -6.18 16.24
C GLU A 77 11.22 -6.34 14.88
N GLU A 78 12.37 -5.68 14.70
CA GLU A 78 13.28 -5.97 13.59
C GLU A 78 13.69 -7.45 13.65
N ASP A 79 13.41 -8.19 12.59
CA ASP A 79 13.80 -9.59 12.50
C ASP A 79 15.13 -9.69 11.73
N GLU A 80 16.23 -9.94 12.44
CA GLU A 80 17.55 -10.17 11.82
C GLU A 80 17.53 -11.32 10.79
N ALA A 81 16.59 -12.27 10.91
CA ALA A 81 16.46 -13.35 9.94
C ALA A 81 15.93 -12.82 8.60
N LEU A 82 15.04 -11.82 8.62
CA LEU A 82 14.57 -11.14 7.40
C LEU A 82 15.72 -10.45 6.68
N ASP A 83 16.55 -9.71 7.42
CA ASP A 83 17.66 -8.93 6.86
C ASP A 83 18.66 -9.77 6.06
N LYS A 84 18.79 -11.05 6.41
CA LYS A 84 19.66 -12.03 5.75
C LYS A 84 19.04 -12.63 4.48
N ARG A 85 17.73 -12.48 4.25
CA ARG A 85 17.02 -13.03 3.09
C ARG A 85 17.27 -12.19 1.83
N PRO A 86 17.28 -12.82 0.64
CA PRO A 86 17.35 -12.09 -0.62
C PRO A 86 16.02 -11.37 -0.88
N ILE A 87 16.07 -10.14 -1.41
CA ILE A 87 14.86 -9.43 -1.83
C ILE A 87 14.18 -10.12 -3.01
N ASN A 88 12.85 -10.19 -2.99
CA ASN A 88 12.06 -10.62 -4.13
C ASN A 88 11.72 -9.44 -5.05
N ARG A 89 12.50 -9.28 -6.11
CA ARG A 89 12.28 -8.23 -7.14
C ARG A 89 11.27 -8.61 -8.22
N ARG A 90 10.62 -9.79 -8.13
CA ARG A 90 9.63 -10.21 -9.13
C ARG A 90 8.46 -9.24 -9.18
N VAL A 91 8.02 -8.79 -8.01
CA VAL A 91 6.88 -7.89 -7.84
C VAL A 91 7.21 -6.83 -6.81
N MET A 92 6.65 -5.63 -7.02
CA MET A 92 6.51 -4.62 -5.98
C MET A 92 5.03 -4.29 -5.86
N PHE A 93 4.55 -4.28 -4.62
CA PHE A 93 3.16 -4.02 -4.30
C PHE A 93 2.97 -2.54 -4.00
N VAL A 94 1.84 -1.98 -4.46
CA VAL A 94 1.51 -0.57 -4.24
C VAL A 94 0.08 -0.43 -3.72
N ALA A 95 -0.07 0.21 -2.56
CA ALA A 95 -1.35 0.64 -2.01
C ALA A 95 -1.57 2.14 -2.26
N GLU A 96 -2.74 2.68 -1.90
CA GLU A 96 -3.09 4.08 -2.22
C GLU A 96 -2.31 5.08 -1.37
N ASN A 97 -2.38 4.98 -0.04
CA ASN A 97 -1.79 5.95 0.88
C ASN A 97 -1.52 5.33 2.27
N SER A 98 -0.68 6.02 3.04
CA SER A 98 -0.55 5.75 4.47
C SER A 98 -1.78 6.28 5.21
N ALA A 99 -2.68 5.39 5.65
CA ALA A 99 -3.80 5.76 6.52
C ALA A 99 -3.34 6.50 7.79
N VAL A 100 -4.20 7.36 8.36
CA VAL A 100 -3.93 8.12 9.60
C VAL A 100 -3.47 7.21 10.72
N ARG A 101 -2.36 7.57 11.36
CA ARG A 101 -1.82 6.89 12.55
C ARG A 101 -1.53 7.91 13.65
N THR A 102 -2.58 8.61 14.09
CA THR A 102 -2.58 9.27 15.38
C THR A 102 -3.13 8.27 16.39
N ASP A 103 -2.44 8.06 17.49
CA ASP A 103 -2.87 7.26 18.64
C ASP A 103 -4.08 7.87 19.40
N GLY A 104 -4.88 8.71 18.72
CA GLY A 104 -5.88 9.55 19.34
C GLY A 104 -5.30 10.72 20.17
N LYS A 105 -3.97 10.87 20.29
CA LYS A 105 -3.32 11.94 21.07
C LYS A 105 -2.46 12.90 20.25
N GLY A 106 -2.44 12.75 18.93
CA GLY A 106 -1.68 13.64 18.04
C GLY A 106 -0.18 13.31 17.99
N ASP A 107 0.23 12.15 18.52
CA ASP A 107 1.58 11.65 18.33
C ASP A 107 1.57 10.70 17.14
N ASN A 108 2.19 11.15 16.05
CA ASN A 108 2.63 10.24 14.99
C ASN A 108 3.61 9.28 15.65
N LYS A 109 3.27 8.00 15.78
CA LYS A 109 4.27 7.00 16.14
C LYS A 109 5.41 7.11 15.14
N THR A 110 6.59 7.47 15.60
CA THR A 110 7.82 7.35 14.82
C THR A 110 8.06 5.86 14.64
N PHE A 111 7.74 5.34 13.47
CA PHE A 111 8.13 3.98 13.09
C PHE A 111 9.61 4.04 12.74
N ASP A 112 10.44 3.61 13.67
CA ASP A 112 11.89 3.58 13.47
C ASP A 112 12.34 2.42 12.57
N ASN A 113 11.42 1.48 12.29
CA ASN A 113 11.69 0.24 11.56
C ASN A 113 10.70 0.02 10.40
N PHE A 114 11.11 -0.78 9.42
CA PHE A 114 10.22 -1.31 8.39
C PHE A 114 9.30 -2.37 9.00
N THR A 115 8.02 -2.06 9.16
CA THR A 115 7.02 -3.01 9.69
C THR A 115 5.88 -3.13 8.69
N MET A 116 5.52 -4.35 8.28
CA MET A 116 4.56 -4.59 7.19
C MET A 116 3.15 -4.06 7.50
N PHE A 117 2.78 -3.97 8.78
CA PHE A 117 1.47 -3.52 9.23
C PHE A 117 1.60 -2.54 10.38
N HIS A 118 1.11 -1.35 10.14
CA HIS A 118 1.06 -0.31 11.17
C HIS A 118 -0.37 -0.07 11.69
N ASP A 119 -1.37 -0.73 11.08
CA ASP A 119 -2.77 -0.77 11.54
C ASP A 119 -3.06 -2.17 12.11
N THR A 120 -2.85 -2.32 13.42
CA THR A 120 -3.26 -3.51 14.18
C THR A 120 -4.71 -3.44 14.64
N ASP A 121 -5.35 -2.28 14.49
CA ASP A 121 -6.67 -1.97 15.06
C ASP A 121 -7.80 -2.50 14.15
N ARG A 122 -7.52 -2.72 12.87
CA ARG A 122 -8.43 -3.34 11.89
C ARG A 122 -7.92 -4.70 11.40
N PRO A 123 -7.93 -5.75 12.26
CA PRO A 123 -7.38 -7.05 11.92
C PRO A 123 -7.94 -7.65 10.62
N THR A 124 -9.21 -7.38 10.29
CA THR A 124 -9.82 -7.88 9.05
C THR A 124 -9.08 -7.47 7.77
N ASN A 125 -8.61 -6.23 7.68
CA ASN A 125 -7.91 -5.76 6.48
C ASN A 125 -6.52 -6.38 6.36
N THR A 126 -5.82 -6.46 7.49
CA THR A 126 -4.53 -7.13 7.62
C THR A 126 -4.63 -8.60 7.21
N PHE A 127 -5.58 -9.35 7.77
CA PHE A 127 -5.82 -10.75 7.41
C PHE A 127 -6.21 -10.93 5.93
N LYS A 128 -6.99 -10.00 5.36
CA LYS A 128 -7.33 -10.03 3.93
C LYS A 128 -6.10 -9.82 3.04
N LEU A 129 -5.24 -8.85 3.38
CA LEU A 129 -3.99 -8.63 2.65
C LEU A 129 -3.12 -9.88 2.72
N TYR A 130 -2.86 -10.41 3.93
CA TYR A 130 -2.09 -11.64 4.11
C TYR A 130 -2.67 -12.78 3.29
N ALA A 131 -3.96 -13.08 3.41
CA ALA A 131 -4.60 -14.14 2.64
C ALA A 131 -4.48 -13.90 1.12
N GLN A 132 -4.53 -12.65 0.66
CA GLN A 132 -4.37 -12.32 -0.75
C GLN A 132 -2.94 -12.60 -1.26
N VAL A 133 -1.92 -12.28 -0.46
CA VAL A 133 -0.50 -12.45 -0.85
C VAL A 133 0.14 -13.75 -0.37
N ASN A 134 -0.60 -14.63 0.32
CA ASN A 134 -0.12 -15.87 0.93
C ASN A 134 0.34 -16.90 -0.12
N ASP A 135 1.55 -16.68 -0.63
CA ASP A 135 2.26 -17.55 -1.57
C ASP A 135 3.78 -17.29 -1.46
N ARG A 136 4.60 -18.30 -1.17
CA ARG A 136 6.06 -18.16 -0.99
C ARG A 136 6.76 -17.44 -2.15
N ARG A 137 6.20 -17.49 -3.37
CA ARG A 137 6.77 -16.82 -4.56
C ARG A 137 6.62 -15.30 -4.51
N LEU A 138 5.81 -14.78 -3.59
CA LEU A 138 5.56 -13.37 -3.32
C LEU A 138 6.20 -12.88 -2.01
N GLN A 139 6.74 -13.79 -1.20
CA GLN A 139 7.45 -13.48 0.02
C GLN A 139 8.68 -12.60 -0.27
N ASP A 140 9.08 -11.76 0.68
CA ASP A 140 10.22 -10.85 0.62
C ASP A 140 10.09 -9.74 -0.45
N ALA A 141 8.89 -9.58 -1.03
CA ALA A 141 8.61 -8.51 -1.98
C ALA A 141 8.41 -7.18 -1.25
N TYR A 142 8.79 -6.08 -1.88
CA TYR A 142 8.56 -4.75 -1.32
C TYR A 142 7.12 -4.28 -1.54
N ILE A 143 6.52 -3.67 -0.53
CA ILE A 143 5.21 -3.02 -0.57
C ILE A 143 5.36 -1.57 -0.17
N THR A 144 4.66 -0.65 -0.84
CA THR A 144 4.70 0.77 -0.51
C THR A 144 3.38 1.47 -0.84
N ASP A 145 3.17 2.67 -0.30
CA ASP A 145 2.01 3.50 -0.64
C ASP A 145 2.30 4.40 -1.84
N ALA A 146 1.34 4.70 -2.71
CA ALA A 146 1.56 5.65 -3.79
C ALA A 146 1.69 7.10 -3.25
N ILE A 147 0.89 7.48 -2.24
CA ILE A 147 0.88 8.80 -1.61
C ILE A 147 1.55 8.73 -0.23
N LYS A 148 2.69 9.42 -0.05
CA LYS A 148 3.66 9.15 1.03
C LYS A 148 3.45 9.89 2.35
N ASN A 149 2.82 11.06 2.33
CA ASN A 149 2.62 11.90 3.52
C ASN A 149 1.18 12.45 3.59
N LYS A 150 0.21 11.57 3.40
CA LYS A 150 -1.20 11.90 3.63
C LYS A 150 -1.84 10.90 4.58
N SER A 151 -1.79 11.30 5.85
CA SER A 151 -2.57 10.76 6.94
C SER A 151 -4.06 11.00 6.66
N GLU A 152 -4.70 10.11 5.90
CA GLU A 152 -6.16 10.11 5.68
C GLU A 152 -6.65 8.66 5.61
N SER A 153 -7.63 8.29 6.45
CA SER A 153 -8.16 6.93 6.51
C SER A 153 -9.44 6.76 5.69
N ASP A 154 -10.06 7.87 5.29
CA ASP A 154 -11.19 7.90 4.39
C ASP A 154 -10.71 8.02 2.93
N SER A 155 -10.80 6.91 2.19
CA SER A 155 -10.51 6.87 0.76
C SER A 155 -11.25 7.95 -0.04
N GLN A 156 -12.46 8.37 0.34
CA GLN A 156 -13.19 9.40 -0.41
C GLN A 156 -12.53 10.77 -0.28
N LYS A 157 -11.96 11.08 0.89
CA LYS A 157 -11.21 12.32 1.11
C LYS A 157 -9.88 12.33 0.36
N LEU A 158 -9.22 11.17 0.25
CA LEU A 158 -8.03 11.02 -0.60
C LEU A 158 -8.34 11.20 -2.07
N LYS A 159 -9.40 10.57 -2.56
CA LYS A 159 -9.90 10.78 -3.92
C LYS A 159 -10.17 12.26 -4.16
N ALA A 160 -10.89 12.92 -3.25
CA ALA A 160 -11.16 14.36 -3.36
C ALA A 160 -9.87 15.20 -3.39
N ALA A 161 -8.82 14.79 -2.68
CA ALA A 161 -7.55 15.50 -2.60
C ALA A 161 -6.62 15.27 -3.80
N PHE A 162 -6.52 14.04 -4.30
CA PHE A 162 -5.49 13.61 -5.25
C PHE A 162 -6.03 13.10 -6.58
N LEU A 163 -7.29 12.67 -6.64
CA LEU A 163 -7.96 12.23 -7.87
C LEU A 163 -8.98 13.29 -8.28
N ILE A 164 -8.54 14.27 -9.06
CA ILE A 164 -9.43 15.29 -9.64
C ILE A 164 -10.45 14.56 -10.53
N ALA A 165 -11.68 14.38 -10.04
CA ALA A 165 -12.78 13.65 -10.70
C ALA A 165 -13.38 14.42 -11.90
N GLY A 166 -12.60 15.27 -12.55
CA GLY A 166 -12.98 16.09 -13.70
C GLY A 166 -12.76 15.38 -15.04
N PRO A 167 -12.70 16.15 -16.14
CA PRO A 167 -12.21 15.64 -17.43
C PRO A 167 -10.90 14.89 -17.22
N LYS A 168 -10.70 13.76 -17.92
CA LYS A 168 -9.50 12.90 -17.80
C LYS A 168 -8.16 13.63 -17.99
N THR A 169 -8.21 14.86 -18.51
CA THR A 169 -7.06 15.73 -18.77
C THR A 169 -6.61 16.56 -17.56
N ILE A 170 -7.42 16.71 -16.51
CA ILE A 170 -7.04 17.52 -15.33
C ILE A 170 -6.47 16.61 -14.23
N THR A 171 -5.25 16.88 -13.81
CA THR A 171 -4.51 16.16 -12.77
C THR A 171 -3.78 17.15 -11.87
N LEU A 172 -3.25 16.70 -10.73
CA LEU A 172 -2.36 17.53 -9.92
C LEU A 172 -1.04 17.90 -10.62
N ALA A 173 -0.66 17.21 -11.70
CA ALA A 173 0.52 17.55 -12.48
C ALA A 173 0.32 18.77 -13.39
N ASN A 174 -0.93 19.11 -13.75
CA ASN A 174 -1.24 20.17 -14.70
C ASN A 174 -2.41 21.08 -14.26
N TRP A 175 -2.75 21.07 -12.97
CA TRP A 175 -3.92 21.79 -12.47
C TRP A 175 -3.83 23.30 -12.73
N GLN A 176 -2.64 23.91 -12.76
CA GLN A 176 -2.47 25.33 -13.06
C GLN A 176 -2.92 25.68 -14.48
N GLN A 177 -2.73 24.79 -15.46
CA GLN A 177 -3.21 24.98 -16.84
C GLN A 177 -4.73 24.94 -16.94
N HIS A 178 -5.40 24.40 -15.92
CA HIS A 178 -6.83 24.22 -15.84
C HIS A 178 -7.42 24.78 -14.53
N GLN A 179 -6.81 25.85 -13.98
CA GLN A 179 -7.06 26.32 -12.61
C GLN A 179 -8.54 26.44 -12.25
N ALA A 180 -9.32 27.19 -13.04
CA ALA A 180 -10.76 27.38 -12.79
C ALA A 180 -11.56 26.07 -12.83
N ALA A 181 -11.16 25.09 -13.63
CA ALA A 181 -11.80 23.78 -13.65
C ALA A 181 -11.35 22.91 -12.46
N ALA A 182 -10.07 22.92 -12.12
CA ALA A 182 -9.51 22.21 -10.97
C ALA A 182 -10.14 22.67 -9.65
N ILE A 183 -10.26 23.99 -9.45
CA ILE A 183 -10.92 24.60 -8.27
C ILE A 183 -12.37 24.12 -8.17
N ARG A 184 -13.15 24.19 -9.26
CA ARG A 184 -14.54 23.74 -9.28
C ARG A 184 -14.71 22.25 -9.00
N VAL A 185 -13.76 21.42 -9.42
CA VAL A 185 -13.77 19.98 -9.11
C VAL A 185 -13.45 19.78 -7.63
N LEU A 186 -12.37 20.38 -7.14
CA LEU A 186 -11.97 20.27 -5.73
C LEU A 186 -13.10 20.69 -4.79
N MET A 187 -13.71 21.86 -4.99
CA MET A 187 -14.81 22.35 -4.15
C MET A 187 -15.99 21.37 -4.13
N ARG A 188 -16.37 20.81 -5.29
CA ARG A 188 -17.44 19.81 -5.38
C ARG A 188 -17.09 18.49 -4.70
N SER A 189 -15.89 17.99 -4.92
CA SER A 189 -15.41 16.75 -4.31
C SER A 189 -15.35 16.86 -2.79
N TYR A 190 -14.90 18.00 -2.26
CA TYR A 190 -14.84 18.25 -0.82
C TYR A 190 -16.21 18.52 -0.19
N ALA A 191 -17.16 19.12 -0.92
CA ALA A 191 -18.55 19.25 -0.47
C ALA A 191 -19.21 17.89 -0.23
N GLY A 192 -18.94 16.90 -1.10
CA GLY A 192 -19.47 15.54 -0.97
C GLY A 192 -18.93 14.73 0.22
N VAL A 193 -17.82 15.17 0.83
CA VAL A 193 -17.19 14.49 1.98
C VAL A 193 -17.16 15.35 3.26
N GLY A 194 -18.00 16.38 3.32
CA GLY A 194 -18.15 17.23 4.51
C GLY A 194 -16.93 18.09 4.84
N ALA A 195 -16.11 18.43 3.85
CA ALA A 195 -14.86 19.17 4.04
C ALA A 195 -14.68 20.32 3.03
N ALA A 196 -15.78 20.87 2.50
CA ALA A 196 -15.76 21.95 1.49
C ALA A 196 -14.75 23.05 1.83
N ALA A 197 -13.95 23.48 0.84
CA ALA A 197 -13.24 24.75 0.95
C ALA A 197 -14.29 25.87 1.01
N ALA A 198 -14.15 26.79 1.97
CA ALA A 198 -15.07 27.90 2.16
C ALA A 198 -14.88 28.98 1.10
N THR A 199 -13.70 29.05 0.48
CA THR A 199 -13.33 30.07 -0.51
C THR A 199 -12.51 29.50 -1.67
N GLU A 200 -12.39 30.28 -2.74
CA GLU A 200 -11.49 29.98 -3.86
C GLU A 200 -10.02 29.96 -3.42
N ASP A 201 -9.61 30.92 -2.58
CA ASP A 201 -8.23 30.99 -2.05
C ASP A 201 -7.87 29.74 -1.23
N GLU A 202 -8.80 29.24 -0.40
CA GLU A 202 -8.62 27.98 0.31
C GLU A 202 -8.49 26.79 -0.64
N ALA A 203 -9.27 26.77 -1.73
CA ALA A 203 -9.19 25.73 -2.74
C ALA A 203 -7.83 25.75 -3.48
N VAL A 204 -7.33 26.93 -3.82
CA VAL A 204 -6.01 27.13 -4.44
C VAL A 204 -4.89 26.68 -3.49
N ALA A 205 -4.95 27.07 -2.21
CA ALA A 205 -3.97 26.66 -1.22
C ALA A 205 -3.93 25.13 -1.06
N ARG A 206 -5.10 24.48 -0.99
CA ARG A 206 -5.21 23.00 -0.92
C ARG A 206 -4.68 22.32 -2.18
N LEU A 207 -5.03 22.81 -3.37
CA LEU A 207 -4.51 22.28 -4.63
C LEU A 207 -2.99 22.38 -4.69
N THR A 208 -2.44 23.52 -4.27
CA THR A 208 -0.99 23.74 -4.22
C THR A 208 -0.31 22.75 -3.28
N ALA A 209 -0.80 22.60 -2.04
CA ALA A 209 -0.25 21.65 -1.07
C ALA A 209 -0.38 20.18 -1.52
N ASN A 210 -1.51 19.80 -2.12
CA ASN A 210 -1.71 18.45 -2.65
C ASN A 210 -0.79 18.19 -3.85
N ALA A 211 -0.63 19.16 -4.75
CA ALA A 211 0.27 19.04 -5.91
C ALA A 211 1.73 18.90 -5.47
N GLU A 212 2.17 19.65 -4.46
CA GLU A 212 3.51 19.51 -3.87
C GLU A 212 3.70 18.11 -3.27
N THR A 213 2.73 17.64 -2.48
CA THR A 213 2.76 16.29 -1.89
C THR A 213 2.77 15.20 -2.96
N PHE A 214 2.01 15.39 -4.04
CA PHE A 214 1.94 14.46 -5.16
C PHE A 214 3.26 14.40 -5.93
N ALA A 215 3.88 15.54 -6.21
CA ALA A 215 5.18 15.62 -6.88
C ALA A 215 6.29 14.96 -6.04
N LYS A 216 6.34 15.25 -4.73
CA LYS A 216 7.29 14.59 -3.81
C LYS A 216 7.03 13.08 -3.73
N SER A 217 5.76 12.66 -3.67
CA SER A 217 5.40 11.23 -3.67
C SER A 217 5.85 10.53 -4.95
N ALA A 218 5.70 11.16 -6.11
CA ALA A 218 6.20 10.65 -7.38
C ALA A 218 7.73 10.52 -7.38
N CYS A 219 8.45 11.55 -6.91
CA CYS A 219 9.91 11.53 -6.82
C CYS A 219 10.42 10.39 -5.91
N ILE A 220 9.81 10.22 -4.74
CA ILE A 220 10.13 9.12 -3.83
C ILE A 220 9.82 7.78 -4.48
N PHE A 221 8.66 7.62 -5.11
CA PHE A 221 8.26 6.37 -5.76
C PHE A 221 9.24 5.97 -6.89
N ALA A 222 9.73 6.95 -7.65
CA ALA A 222 10.75 6.71 -8.66
C ALA A 222 12.08 6.24 -8.05
N GLN A 223 12.49 6.83 -6.93
CA GLN A 223 13.70 6.40 -6.19
C GLN A 223 13.53 5.02 -5.58
N GLU A 224 12.38 4.70 -4.99
CA GLU A 224 12.08 3.35 -4.52
C GLU A 224 12.13 2.34 -5.66
N CYS A 225 11.54 2.64 -6.82
CA CYS A 225 11.62 1.74 -7.98
C CYS A 225 13.06 1.55 -8.48
N ALA A 226 13.93 2.57 -8.36
CA ALA A 226 15.33 2.48 -8.72
C ALA A 226 16.12 1.57 -7.75
N VAL A 227 15.81 1.62 -6.44
CA VAL A 227 16.44 0.76 -5.43
C VAL A 227 15.93 -0.68 -5.50
N ILE A 228 14.60 -0.85 -5.65
CA ILE A 228 13.94 -2.16 -5.63
C ILE A 228 14.13 -2.90 -6.96
N GLU A 229 14.19 -2.17 -8.08
CA GLU A 229 14.24 -2.70 -9.44
C GLU A 229 13.15 -3.74 -9.73
N PRO A 230 11.86 -3.44 -9.50
CA PRO A 230 10.80 -4.42 -9.63
C PRO A 230 10.56 -4.79 -11.10
N LYS A 231 10.26 -6.06 -11.35
CA LYS A 231 9.87 -6.54 -12.70
C LYS A 231 8.40 -6.31 -13.02
N GLN A 232 7.55 -6.14 -12.01
CA GLN A 232 6.11 -5.95 -12.16
C GLN A 232 5.57 -5.16 -10.97
N LEU A 233 4.70 -4.18 -11.26
CA LEU A 233 3.89 -3.53 -10.23
C LEU A 233 2.56 -4.27 -10.04
N VAL A 234 2.20 -4.55 -8.79
CA VAL A 234 0.88 -5.03 -8.39
C VAL A 234 0.22 -3.97 -7.53
N VAL A 235 -0.93 -3.47 -7.96
CA VAL A 235 -1.57 -2.31 -7.34
C VAL A 235 -2.89 -2.71 -6.71
N PHE A 236 -3.04 -2.43 -5.42
CA PHE A 236 -4.27 -2.67 -4.68
C PHE A 236 -5.28 -1.57 -4.98
N GLY A 237 -6.32 -1.89 -5.76
CA GLY A 237 -7.41 -0.98 -6.09
C GLY A 237 -7.18 -0.10 -7.32
N GLN A 238 -8.28 0.33 -7.92
CA GLN A 238 -8.25 1.16 -9.14
C GLN A 238 -7.81 2.59 -8.87
N ASP A 239 -8.02 3.09 -7.65
CA ASP A 239 -7.66 4.45 -7.26
C ASP A 239 -6.13 4.62 -7.18
N ALA A 240 -5.44 3.74 -6.46
CA ALA A 240 -3.97 3.69 -6.44
C ALA A 240 -3.36 3.55 -7.85
N ALA A 241 -3.97 2.72 -8.71
CA ALA A 241 -3.54 2.60 -10.11
C ALA A 241 -3.74 3.89 -10.91
N THR A 242 -4.79 4.65 -10.61
CA THR A 242 -5.05 5.95 -11.22
C THR A 242 -4.03 6.98 -10.74
N VAL A 243 -3.72 7.02 -9.44
CA VAL A 243 -2.66 7.85 -8.86
C VAL A 243 -1.33 7.63 -9.59
N LEU A 244 -0.87 6.37 -9.70
CA LEU A 244 0.39 6.06 -10.39
C LEU A 244 0.40 6.49 -11.85
N ARG A 245 -0.70 6.30 -12.58
CA ARG A 245 -0.80 6.77 -13.98
C ARG A 245 -0.76 8.29 -14.09
N GLN A 246 -1.34 9.00 -13.14
CA GLN A 246 -1.26 10.46 -13.06
C GLN A 246 0.14 10.96 -12.67
N MET A 247 0.98 10.12 -12.07
CA MET A 247 2.38 10.45 -11.78
C MET A 247 3.30 10.33 -13.01
N LYS A 248 2.87 9.69 -14.10
CA LYS A 248 3.69 9.52 -15.33
C LYS A 248 4.38 10.78 -15.85
N PRO A 249 3.77 12.00 -15.82
CA PRO A 249 4.45 13.22 -16.25
C PRO A 249 5.75 13.51 -15.47
N PHE A 250 5.85 13.07 -14.21
CA PHE A 250 7.05 13.18 -13.38
C PHE A 250 8.13 12.15 -13.73
N PHE A 251 7.82 11.18 -14.60
CA PHE A 251 8.70 10.07 -14.99
C PHE A 251 9.12 10.13 -16.46
N SER A 252 8.98 11.30 -17.11
CA SER A 252 9.21 11.46 -18.56
C SER A 252 10.61 11.05 -19.03
N GLY A 253 11.63 11.08 -18.16
CA GLY A 253 12.98 10.57 -18.43
C GLY A 253 13.22 9.10 -18.05
N ASN A 254 12.26 8.43 -17.41
CA ASN A 254 12.38 7.05 -16.94
C ASN A 254 11.42 6.14 -17.72
N THR A 255 11.88 5.66 -18.88
CA THR A 255 11.11 4.79 -19.78
C THR A 255 10.75 3.45 -19.14
N GLN A 256 11.64 2.89 -18.32
CA GLN A 256 11.40 1.64 -17.61
C GLN A 256 10.26 1.77 -16.58
N LEU A 257 10.28 2.83 -15.76
CA LEU A 257 9.21 3.08 -14.79
C LEU A 257 7.88 3.38 -15.49
N THR A 258 7.91 4.13 -16.59
CA THR A 258 6.73 4.38 -17.42
C THR A 258 6.13 3.07 -17.94
N ALA A 259 6.95 2.15 -18.45
CA ALA A 259 6.50 0.83 -18.90
C ALA A 259 5.92 0.00 -17.74
N LEU A 260 6.57 0.01 -16.58
CA LEU A 260 6.04 -0.66 -15.37
C LEU A 260 4.65 -0.17 -14.97
N ILE A 261 4.39 1.14 -15.10
CA ILE A 261 3.08 1.74 -14.80
C ILE A 261 2.05 1.40 -15.89
N ASP A 262 2.45 1.34 -17.16
CA ASP A 262 1.55 0.96 -18.25
C ASP A 262 1.14 -0.51 -18.16
N GLU A 263 2.01 -1.37 -17.64
CA GLU A 263 1.80 -2.81 -17.53
C GLU A 263 1.36 -3.28 -16.14
N LEU A 264 1.12 -2.35 -15.20
CA LEU A 264 0.75 -2.67 -13.83
C LEU A 264 -0.46 -3.62 -13.75
N LYS A 265 -0.46 -4.51 -12.74
CA LYS A 265 -1.60 -5.40 -12.49
C LYS A 265 -2.44 -4.82 -11.36
N VAL A 266 -3.69 -4.45 -11.67
CA VAL A 266 -4.65 -4.04 -10.64
C VAL A 266 -5.30 -5.28 -10.03
N VAL A 267 -5.26 -5.36 -8.70
CA VAL A 267 -5.99 -6.34 -7.90
C VAL A 267 -7.00 -5.65 -6.98
N ARG A 268 -7.96 -6.40 -6.46
CA ARG A 268 -8.94 -5.85 -5.53
C ARG A 268 -8.24 -5.35 -4.25
N HIS A 269 -8.68 -4.19 -3.75
CA HIS A 269 -8.15 -3.61 -2.52
C HIS A 269 -8.66 -4.38 -1.30
N TYR A 270 -7.78 -4.76 -0.38
CA TYR A 270 -8.10 -5.58 0.81
C TYR A 270 -9.06 -4.92 1.80
N ALA A 271 -9.18 -3.58 1.80
CA ALA A 271 -10.19 -2.86 2.57
C ALA A 271 -11.62 -2.93 1.98
N THR A 272 -11.81 -3.54 0.80
CA THR A 272 -13.16 -3.65 0.20
C THR A 272 -14.08 -4.47 1.11
N ILE A 273 -15.27 -3.93 1.39
CA ILE A 273 -16.32 -4.63 2.15
C ILE A 273 -16.74 -5.89 1.39
N GLY A 274 -16.85 -7.01 2.10
CA GLY A 274 -17.22 -8.29 1.51
C GLY A 274 -17.06 -9.46 2.46
N ASN A 275 -17.52 -10.63 2.01
CA ASN A 275 -17.41 -11.89 2.75
C ASN A 275 -15.93 -12.32 2.86
N PHE A 276 -15.45 -12.47 4.10
CA PHE A 276 -14.05 -12.83 4.38
C PHE A 276 -13.68 -14.23 3.87
N ALA A 277 -14.56 -15.23 4.01
CA ALA A 277 -14.29 -16.57 3.49
C ALA A 277 -14.16 -16.58 1.96
N ASN A 278 -15.04 -15.86 1.27
CA ASN A 278 -14.94 -15.69 -0.19
C ASN A 278 -13.64 -14.95 -0.59
N TRP A 279 -13.19 -14.00 0.23
CA TRP A 279 -11.91 -13.32 0.01
C TRP A 279 -10.74 -14.31 0.05
N VAL A 280 -10.64 -15.10 1.13
CA VAL A 280 -9.60 -16.14 1.31
C VAL A 280 -9.61 -17.14 0.15
N ALA A 281 -10.80 -17.53 -0.32
CA ALA A 281 -10.95 -18.50 -1.41
C ALA A 281 -10.55 -17.99 -2.79
N THR A 282 -10.68 -16.68 -3.06
CA THR A 282 -10.64 -16.17 -4.45
C THR A 282 -9.48 -15.23 -4.74
N GLN A 283 -9.09 -14.37 -3.79
CA GLN A 283 -8.26 -13.22 -4.12
C GLN A 283 -6.79 -13.55 -4.34
N ASN A 284 -6.26 -14.55 -3.64
CA ASN A 284 -4.93 -15.08 -3.93
C ASN A 284 -4.87 -15.77 -5.29
N VAL A 285 -5.85 -16.63 -5.58
CA VAL A 285 -5.94 -17.32 -6.88
C VAL A 285 -6.00 -16.31 -8.03
N GLU A 286 -6.78 -15.23 -7.88
CA GLU A 286 -6.85 -14.14 -8.85
C GLU A 286 -5.51 -13.40 -9.01
N LEU A 287 -4.84 -13.08 -7.90
CA LEU A 287 -3.51 -12.46 -7.91
C LEU A 287 -2.50 -13.33 -8.66
N LEU A 288 -2.41 -14.62 -8.32
CA LEU A 288 -1.47 -15.55 -8.95
C LEU A 288 -1.72 -15.66 -10.46
N ARG A 289 -2.98 -15.79 -10.89
CA ARG A 289 -3.34 -15.80 -12.32
C ARG A 289 -2.90 -14.53 -13.04
N LYS A 290 -3.13 -13.34 -12.44
CA LYS A 290 -2.69 -12.05 -13.01
C LYS A 290 -1.16 -11.95 -13.15
N LEU A 291 -0.42 -12.68 -12.32
CA LEU A 291 1.04 -12.77 -12.33
C LEU A 291 1.58 -13.92 -13.20
N GLY A 292 0.70 -14.64 -13.92
CA GLY A 292 1.08 -15.82 -14.69
C GLY A 292 1.63 -16.96 -13.83
N LEU A 293 1.23 -17.02 -12.55
CA LEU A 293 1.59 -18.07 -11.62
C LEU A 293 0.46 -19.10 -11.54
N ASP A 294 0.82 -20.37 -11.56
CA ASP A 294 -0.14 -21.46 -11.35
C ASP A 294 -0.63 -21.45 -9.89
N PRO A 295 -1.94 -21.24 -9.65
CA PRO A 295 -2.51 -21.28 -8.30
C PRO A 295 -2.49 -22.67 -7.66
N SER A 296 -2.43 -23.75 -8.45
CA SER A 296 -2.35 -25.11 -7.91
C SER A 296 -1.03 -25.39 -7.18
N GLN A 297 -0.01 -24.57 -7.46
CA GLN A 297 1.30 -24.61 -6.82
C GLN A 297 1.44 -23.61 -5.67
N ASN A 298 0.32 -23.04 -5.18
CA ASN A 298 0.38 -22.16 -4.02
C ASN A 298 0.95 -22.93 -2.82
N GLN A 299 2.01 -22.38 -2.24
CA GLN A 299 2.53 -22.76 -0.94
C GLN A 299 2.56 -21.51 -0.06
N PRO A 300 2.13 -21.57 1.21
CA PRO A 300 2.14 -20.41 2.09
C PRO A 300 3.57 -19.90 2.32
N PHE A 301 3.70 -18.72 2.93
CA PHE A 301 5.00 -18.17 3.31
C PHE A 301 5.80 -19.14 4.18
N GLU A 302 7.11 -19.19 3.99
CA GLU A 302 8.00 -19.94 4.88
C GLU A 302 8.24 -19.13 6.17
N PRO A 303 8.23 -19.77 7.35
CA PRO A 303 8.48 -19.05 8.61
C PRO A 303 9.90 -18.48 8.63
N LEU A 304 10.07 -17.33 9.28
CA LEU A 304 11.41 -16.86 9.62
C LEU A 304 12.02 -17.83 10.64
N LYS A 305 13.08 -18.54 10.23
CA LYS A 305 13.85 -19.41 11.13
C LYS A 305 14.66 -18.51 12.07
N ARG A 306 14.20 -18.41 13.31
CA ARG A 306 14.94 -17.76 14.40
C ARG A 306 16.10 -18.63 14.86
#